data_AF-A0A060CJV5-F1
#
_entry.id   AF-A0A060CJV5-F1
#
_cell.length_a   1.000
_cell.length_b   1.000
_cell.length_c   1.000
_cell.angle_alpha   90.00
_cell.angle_beta   90.00
_cell.angle_gamma   90.00
#
_symmetry.space_group_name_H-M   'P 1'
#
loop_
_entity.id
_entity.type
_entity.pdbx_description
1 polymer ?
#
loop_
_entity_poly.entity_id
_entity_poly.type
_entity_poly.pdbx_seq_one_letter_code
_entity_poly.pdbx_strand_id
1 'polypeptide(L)'
;MVPAEDRHHDDFLESSLDVRWNTPRVPLTPRMGSVGGGRLDLVGRGSLCNTHDLSLVARRWQAFDFDARVAVRFDPANYMQMAGLTNYYNTLCWSWVFVTWD
;
A
#
# COMPACT_ATOMS: atom_id res chain seq x y z
N MET A 1 23.92 0.19 6.71
CA MET A 1 23.01 -0.35 7.74
C MET A 1 22.27 0.83 8.35
N VAL A 2 20.97 0.95 8.09
CA VAL A 2 20.14 2.04 8.64
C VAL A 2 20.06 1.86 10.17
N PRO A 3 20.24 2.92 10.98
CA PRO A 3 20.09 2.85 12.43
C PRO A 3 18.73 2.27 12.82
N ALA A 4 18.68 1.47 13.89
CA ALA A 4 17.45 0.81 14.34
C ALA A 4 16.33 1.81 14.73
N GLU A 5 16.70 3.05 15.04
CA GLU A 5 15.80 4.11 15.49
C GLU A 5 14.81 4.59 14.40
N ASP A 6 15.13 4.40 13.11
CA ASP A 6 14.26 4.78 11.99
C ASP A 6 13.40 3.62 11.44
N ARG A 7 13.47 2.44 12.07
CA ARG A 7 12.71 1.27 11.64
C ARG A 7 11.23 1.44 11.97
N HIS A 8 10.40 1.57 10.95
CA HIS A 8 8.95 1.52 11.08
C HIS A 8 8.42 0.14 10.69
N HIS A 9 7.82 -0.53 11.67
CA HIS A 9 7.04 -1.75 11.47
C HIS A 9 5.65 -1.49 12.01
N ASP A 10 4.64 -1.75 11.17
CA ASP A 10 3.23 -1.62 11.54
C ASP A 10 2.57 -2.98 11.37
N ASP A 11 2.03 -3.53 12.46
CA ASP A 11 1.26 -4.78 12.49
C ASP A 11 -0.24 -4.54 12.25
N PHE A 12 -0.67 -3.28 12.07
CA PHE A 12 -2.06 -2.90 11.83
C PHE A 12 -3.04 -3.41 12.88
N LEU A 13 -2.63 -3.38 14.16
CA LEU A 13 -3.48 -3.73 15.29
C LEU A 13 -4.53 -2.65 15.58
N GLU A 14 -4.11 -1.39 15.48
CA GLU A 14 -4.96 -0.22 15.72
C GLU A 14 -6.06 -0.08 14.67
N SER A 15 -7.23 0.43 15.08
CA SER A 15 -8.38 0.62 14.20
C SER A 15 -8.28 1.86 13.28
N SER A 16 -7.12 2.53 13.25
CA SER A 16 -6.83 3.68 12.40
C SER A 16 -5.40 3.62 11.88
N LEU A 17 -5.18 4.20 10.71
CA LEU A 17 -3.85 4.28 10.12
C LEU A 17 -2.97 5.24 10.93
N ASP A 18 -1.73 4.83 11.20
CA ASP A 18 -0.69 5.71 11.72
C ASP A 18 -0.48 6.92 10.78
N VAL A 19 -0.15 8.08 11.36
CA VAL A 19 0.02 9.37 10.66
C VAL A 19 1.08 9.35 9.55
N ARG A 20 2.01 8.40 9.57
CA ARG A 20 3.05 8.22 8.54
C ARG A 20 2.48 7.65 7.24
N TRP A 21 1.31 7.01 7.29
CA TRP A 21 0.61 6.51 6.12
C TRP A 21 -0.23 7.61 5.46
N ASN A 22 -0.27 7.58 4.13
CA ASN A 22 -1.05 8.51 3.32
C ASN A 22 -1.79 7.75 2.22
N THR A 23 -2.96 8.27 1.86
CA THR A 23 -3.75 7.83 0.72
C THR A 23 -3.79 8.95 -0.34
N PRO A 24 -3.81 8.63 -1.65
CA PRO A 24 -3.89 9.66 -2.69
C PRO A 24 -5.24 10.39 -2.66
N ARG A 25 -5.21 11.71 -2.48
CA ARG A 25 -6.33 12.68 -2.67
C ARG A 25 -7.51 12.58 -1.71
N VAL A 26 -7.89 11.38 -1.26
CA VAL A 26 -9.02 11.12 -0.37
C VAL A 26 -8.57 10.30 0.84
N PRO A 27 -9.18 10.45 2.02
CA PRO A 27 -8.85 9.64 3.19
C PRO A 27 -9.19 8.15 2.96
N LEU A 28 -8.64 7.27 3.80
CA LEU A 28 -9.07 5.86 3.85
C LEU A 28 -10.57 5.82 4.21
N THR A 29 -11.38 5.28 3.31
CA THR A 29 -12.82 5.06 3.53
C THR A 29 -13.14 3.57 3.40
N PRO A 30 -14.30 3.10 3.92
CA PRO A 30 -14.73 1.71 3.76
C PRO A 30 -14.83 1.24 2.30
N ARG A 31 -14.90 2.17 1.32
CA ARG A 31 -14.83 1.82 -0.11
C ARG A 31 -13.41 1.45 -0.55
N MET A 32 -12.39 2.08 0.01
CA MET A 32 -10.99 1.80 -0.28
C MET A 32 -10.48 0.61 0.52
N GLY A 33 -10.84 0.54 1.81
CA GLY A 33 -10.34 -0.48 2.71
C GLY A 33 -10.60 -0.19 4.18
N SER A 34 -10.02 -1.00 5.05
CA SER A 34 -10.10 -0.88 6.51
C SER A 34 -8.80 -1.36 7.15
N VAL A 35 -8.52 -0.86 8.36
CA VAL A 35 -7.35 -1.25 9.15
C VAL A 35 -7.77 -1.66 10.56
N GLY A 36 -7.05 -2.60 11.13
CA GLY A 36 -7.24 -3.08 12.50
C GLY A 36 -7.25 -4.60 12.58
N GLY A 37 -7.16 -5.13 13.79
CA GLY A 37 -7.20 -6.58 14.02
C GLY A 37 -6.01 -7.34 13.40
N GLY A 38 -4.89 -6.65 13.19
CA GLY A 38 -3.64 -7.25 12.70
C GLY A 38 -3.46 -7.19 11.18
N ARG A 39 -4.25 -6.39 10.47
CA ARG A 39 -4.11 -6.24 9.00
C ARG A 39 -4.64 -4.92 8.46
N LEU A 40 -4.15 -4.59 7.28
CA LEU A 40 -4.71 -3.58 6.38
C LEU A 40 -5.39 -4.31 5.21
N ASP A 41 -6.71 -4.21 5.13
CA ASP A 41 -7.50 -4.74 4.02
C ASP A 41 -7.72 -3.64 2.98
N LEU A 42 -7.32 -3.88 1.74
CA LEU A 42 -7.58 -2.99 0.60
C LEU A 42 -8.50 -3.67 -0.41
N VAL A 43 -9.52 -2.95 -0.85
CA VAL A 43 -10.42 -3.39 -1.92
C VAL A 43 -9.86 -2.92 -3.26
N GLY A 44 -9.69 -3.83 -4.22
CA GLY A 44 -9.23 -3.48 -5.57
C GLY A 44 -10.11 -2.41 -6.23
N ARG A 45 -9.49 -1.35 -6.75
CA ARG A 45 -10.14 -0.22 -7.44
C ARG A 45 -9.47 0.02 -8.79
N GLY A 46 -9.28 1.28 -9.18
CA GLY A 46 -8.55 1.67 -10.38
C GLY A 46 -7.07 1.31 -10.32
N SER A 47 -6.46 1.27 -11.50
CA SER A 47 -5.02 1.06 -11.66
C SER A 47 -4.21 2.21 -11.05
N LEU A 48 -2.89 2.04 -10.94
CA LEU A 48 -1.97 3.08 -10.45
C LEU A 48 -1.97 4.35 -11.33
N CYS A 49 -2.52 4.30 -12.54
CA CYS A 49 -2.72 5.48 -13.39
C CYS A 49 -4.02 6.24 -13.07
N ASN A 50 -4.91 5.70 -12.24
CA ASN A 50 -6.20 6.29 -11.91
C ASN A 50 -6.02 7.45 -10.91
N THR A 51 -6.51 8.63 -11.29
CA THR A 51 -6.42 9.84 -10.47
C THR A 51 -7.57 10.02 -9.48
N HIS A 52 -8.59 9.15 -9.50
CA HIS A 52 -9.81 9.32 -8.71
C HIS A 52 -10.04 8.17 -7.73
N ASP A 53 -10.12 6.94 -8.25
CA ASP A 53 -10.50 5.76 -7.47
C ASP A 53 -9.33 4.78 -7.43
N LEU A 54 -8.37 5.03 -6.55
CA LEU A 54 -7.16 4.23 -6.38
C LEU A 54 -7.04 3.76 -4.93
N SER A 55 -6.94 2.45 -4.72
CA SER A 55 -6.65 1.88 -3.41
C SER A 55 -5.15 1.75 -3.20
N LEU A 56 -4.56 2.78 -2.61
CA LEU A 56 -3.14 2.83 -2.31
C LEU A 56 -2.94 3.49 -0.94
N VAL A 57 -2.23 2.79 -0.05
CA VAL A 57 -1.71 3.34 1.20
C VAL A 57 -0.20 3.31 1.10
N ALA A 58 0.43 4.47 1.23
CA ALA A 58 1.88 4.62 1.03
C ALA A 58 2.50 5.53 2.07
N ARG A 59 3.82 5.38 2.25
CA ARG A 59 4.64 6.28 3.07
C ARG A 59 5.82 6.82 2.25
N ARG A 60 6.35 7.95 2.67
CA ARG A 60 7.48 8.61 2.00
C ARG A 60 8.77 7.82 2.24
N TRP A 61 9.63 7.78 1.22
CA TRP A 61 11.04 7.47 1.43
C TRP A 61 11.68 8.61 2.23
N GLN A 62 12.41 8.27 3.29
CA GLN A 62 13.07 9.24 4.17
C GLN A 62 14.60 9.10 4.16
N ALA A 63 15.12 8.09 3.44
CA ALA A 63 16.54 7.83 3.26
C ALA A 63 16.79 7.37 1.81
N PHE A 64 18.03 7.53 1.34
CA PHE A 64 18.46 7.03 0.02
C PHE A 64 18.63 5.51 0.00
N ASP A 65 18.95 4.92 1.15
CA ASP A 65 19.09 3.47 1.35
C ASP A 65 18.08 3.05 2.40
N PHE A 66 17.17 2.14 2.04
CA PHE A 66 16.15 1.60 2.93
C PHE A 66 15.66 0.23 2.43
N ASP A 67 15.11 -0.55 3.36
CA ASP A 67 14.36 -1.76 3.07
C ASP A 67 12.86 -1.52 3.29
N ALA A 68 12.03 -1.98 2.35
CA ALA A 68 10.58 -2.06 2.53
C ALA A 68 10.11 -3.49 2.22
N ARG A 69 9.29 -4.06 3.11
CA ARG A 69 8.73 -5.40 2.96
C ARG A 69 7.27 -5.39 3.39
N VAL A 70 6.47 -6.24 2.77
CA VAL A 70 5.06 -6.45 3.10
C VAL A 70 4.73 -7.94 2.92
N ALA A 71 3.82 -8.44 3.75
CA ALA A 71 3.18 -9.74 3.52
C ALA A 71 1.78 -9.49 2.97
N VAL A 72 1.45 -10.10 1.83
CA VAL A 72 0.15 -9.93 1.17
C VAL A 72 -0.52 -11.29 1.04
N ARG A 73 -1.77 -11.38 1.48
CA ARG A 73 -2.66 -12.50 1.16
C ARG A 73 -3.63 -12.04 0.08
N PHE A 74 -3.56 -12.63 -1.10
CA PHE A 74 -4.38 -12.25 -2.23
C PHE A 74 -4.64 -13.48 -3.12
N ASP A 75 -5.88 -13.68 -3.54
CA ASP A 75 -6.35 -14.81 -4.34
C ASP A 75 -7.09 -14.28 -5.59
N PRO A 76 -6.35 -13.88 -6.64
CA PRO A 76 -6.94 -13.29 -7.84
C PRO A 76 -7.64 -14.36 -8.69
N ALA A 77 -8.79 -14.00 -9.26
CA ALA A 77 -9.56 -14.85 -10.15
C ALA A 77 -9.30 -14.57 -11.65
N ASN A 78 -8.60 -13.48 -11.98
CA ASN A 78 -8.22 -13.12 -13.35
C ASN A 78 -7.10 -12.07 -13.36
N TYR A 79 -6.47 -11.87 -14.52
CA TYR A 79 -5.31 -10.99 -14.71
C TYR A 79 -5.56 -9.50 -14.41
N MET A 80 -6.82 -9.06 -14.37
CA MET A 80 -7.15 -7.66 -14.06
C MET A 80 -7.00 -7.34 -12.57
N GLN A 81 -6.88 -8.37 -11.73
CA GLN A 81 -6.82 -8.26 -10.28
C GLN A 81 -5.37 -8.40 -9.81
N MET A 82 -4.83 -7.32 -9.24
CA MET A 82 -3.43 -7.24 -8.83
C MET A 82 -3.32 -6.63 -7.43
N ALA A 83 -2.46 -7.18 -6.58
CA ALA A 83 -2.15 -6.63 -5.26
C ALA A 83 -0.66 -6.83 -4.94
N GLY A 84 -0.01 -5.85 -4.30
CA GLY A 84 1.41 -5.96 -3.97
C GLY A 84 2.05 -4.67 -3.47
N LEU A 85 3.38 -4.59 -3.62
CA LEU A 85 4.22 -3.51 -3.10
C LEU A 85 4.69 -2.57 -4.22
N THR A 86 4.35 -1.28 -4.10
CA THR A 86 4.67 -0.27 -5.12
C THR A 86 5.64 0.79 -4.60
N ASN A 87 6.53 1.22 -5.49
CA ASN A 87 7.23 2.49 -5.38
C ASN A 87 6.51 3.48 -6.29
N TYR A 88 5.89 4.49 -5.69
CA TYR A 88 4.97 5.36 -6.41
C TYR A 88 5.42 6.82 -6.31
N TYR A 89 5.67 7.45 -7.45
CA TYR A 89 5.93 8.89 -7.53
C TYR A 89 4.66 9.64 -7.97
N ASN A 90 4.12 9.27 -9.14
CA ASN A 90 2.86 9.79 -9.66
C ASN A 90 2.22 8.76 -10.61
N THR A 91 1.10 9.12 -11.24
CA THR A 91 0.34 8.21 -12.13
C THR A 91 1.10 7.80 -13.39
N LEU A 92 2.24 8.43 -13.69
CA LEU A 92 3.07 8.15 -14.86
C LEU A 92 4.40 7.46 -14.50
N CYS A 93 4.81 7.51 -13.24
CA CYS A 93 6.09 6.99 -12.76
C CYS A 93 5.91 6.18 -11.49
N TRP A 94 5.95 4.86 -11.63
CA TRP A 94 5.89 3.89 -10.55
C TRP A 94 6.52 2.56 -10.97
N SER A 95 6.95 1.76 -9.99
CA SER A 95 7.33 0.37 -10.16
C SER A 95 6.58 -0.50 -9.16
N TRP A 96 6.20 -1.71 -9.56
CA TRP A 96 5.30 -2.55 -8.78
C TRP A 96 5.69 -4.02 -8.89
N VAL A 97 5.80 -4.70 -7.75
CA VAL A 97 5.79 -6.16 -7.67
C VAL A 97 4.45 -6.60 -7.11
N PHE A 98 3.77 -7.53 -7.78
CA PHE A 98 2.41 -7.90 -7.43
C PHE A 98 2.10 -9.37 -7.71
N VAL A 99 1.11 -9.87 -6.98
CA VAL A 99 0.45 -11.15 -7.23
C VAL A 99 -0.73 -10.90 -8.19
N THR A 100 -0.85 -11.74 -9.22
CA THR A 100 -1.94 -11.72 -10.20
C THR A 100 -2.24 -13.16 -10.66
N TRP A 101 -3.13 -13.30 -11.64
CA TRP A 101 -3.56 -14.58 -12.21
C TRP A 101 -3.19 -14.69 -13.69
N ASP A 102 -2.86 -15.90 -14.15
CA ASP A 102 -2.54 -16.28 -15.54
C ASP A 102 -3.44 -17.44 -16.01
#